data_AF-A0A6A4AWX5-F1
#
_entry.id   AF-A0A6A4AWX5-F1
#
_cell.length_a   1.000
_cell.length_b   1.000
_cell.length_c   1.000
_cell.angle_alpha   90.00
_cell.angle_beta   90.00
_cell.angle_gamma   90.00
#
_symmetry.space_group_name_H-M   'P 1'
#
loop_
_entity.id
_entity.type
_entity.pdbx_description
1 polymer ?
#
loop_
_entity_poly.entity_id
_entity_poly.type
_entity_poly.pdbx_seq_one_letter_code
_entity_poly.pdbx_strand_id
1 'polypeptide(L)'
;MVASRFAATTAMALLALADFNTVAGTSSLPSLKLGFKVHRSTMEVYGTSTFDVYVKPVLSGSSVTFDGKVSFEQDGTTYNFVLIDSVPYYEVVSGTSNSTTCVPTENILSVPDIVQALASATAVSSVNTDQDISCTNGTWLSTTFAGEPYVLCTGAKTGSGDFTVYGEDLSVSFEYLSEDVTITKPTNAPSDCEAVTGDSVALSSLGQLYGITTSGSRRVLKEEAGAAHLASSKCACQGTPRPCLFFHGMDVAADGGIVDDYSFFGDIKEHAPCCSSFQFAILNTVDYAWYNETLQQ
;
A
#
# COMPACT_ATOMS: atom_id res chain seq x y z
N MET A 1 -60.68 -45.22 47.72
CA MET A 1 -61.46 -45.52 46.50
C MET A 1 -60.70 -44.96 45.31
N VAL A 2 -60.34 -45.83 44.35
CA VAL A 2 -60.00 -45.57 42.92
C VAL A 2 -58.77 -44.66 42.69
N ALA A 3 -57.56 -45.19 42.39
CA ALA A 3 -57.06 -45.66 41.07
C ALA A 3 -57.06 -44.51 40.02
N SER A 4 -56.03 -44.19 39.23
CA SER A 4 -54.95 -44.96 38.62
C SER A 4 -53.84 -44.01 38.11
N ARG A 5 -52.67 -44.60 37.88
CA ARG A 5 -51.48 -44.04 37.22
C ARG A 5 -51.77 -43.63 35.77
N PHE A 6 -51.11 -42.58 35.27
CA PHE A 6 -50.36 -42.60 33.99
C PHE A 6 -49.36 -41.43 33.95
N ALA A 7 -48.18 -41.71 33.41
CA ALA A 7 -47.02 -40.86 33.35
C ALA A 7 -47.09 -39.84 32.21
N ALA A 8 -46.52 -38.65 32.41
CA ALA A 8 -45.87 -37.85 31.36
C ALA A 8 -44.99 -36.76 32.00
N THR A 9 -43.70 -37.11 32.11
CA THR A 9 -42.53 -36.23 31.83
C THR A 9 -42.56 -34.76 32.25
N THR A 10 -41.70 -34.48 33.23
CA THR A 10 -41.02 -33.21 33.52
C THR A 10 -40.54 -32.45 32.29
N ALA A 11 -40.80 -31.13 32.24
CA ALA A 11 -39.97 -30.19 31.50
C ALA A 11 -39.70 -28.97 32.41
N MET A 12 -38.49 -28.98 33.00
CA MET A 12 -37.91 -27.87 33.73
C MET A 12 -37.63 -26.72 32.76
N ALA A 13 -37.85 -25.50 33.23
CA ALA A 13 -37.43 -24.28 32.57
C ALA A 13 -35.92 -24.28 32.31
N LEU A 14 -35.54 -24.03 31.06
CA LEU A 14 -34.21 -23.56 30.68
C LEU A 14 -34.42 -22.51 29.59
N LEU A 15 -34.25 -21.25 29.99
CA LEU A 15 -33.91 -20.16 29.08
C LEU A 15 -32.57 -20.50 28.46
N ALA A 16 -32.57 -21.13 27.30
CA ALA A 16 -31.40 -21.14 26.44
C ALA A 16 -31.39 -19.79 25.71
N LEU A 17 -30.60 -18.86 26.23
CA LEU A 17 -29.90 -17.90 25.38
C LEU A 17 -29.28 -18.72 24.25
N ALA A 18 -29.62 -18.43 23.01
CA ALA A 18 -28.87 -18.93 21.86
C ALA A 18 -27.50 -18.25 21.94
N ASP A 19 -26.61 -18.86 22.73
CA ASP A 19 -25.21 -18.52 22.79
C ASP A 19 -24.62 -18.68 21.40
N PHE A 20 -23.99 -17.58 20.98
CA PHE A 20 -22.85 -17.50 20.08
C PHE A 20 -22.73 -18.64 19.07
N ASN A 21 -23.00 -18.29 17.81
CA ASN A 21 -22.33 -18.93 16.69
C ASN A 21 -20.82 -18.88 16.96
N THR A 22 -20.30 -19.98 17.51
CA THR A 22 -18.95 -20.43 17.28
C THR A 22 -18.81 -20.51 15.77
N VAL A 23 -18.16 -19.51 15.16
CA VAL A 23 -17.57 -19.66 13.83
C VAL A 23 -16.43 -20.65 13.99
N ALA A 24 -16.78 -21.94 14.07
CA ALA A 24 -15.87 -23.02 13.79
C ALA A 24 -15.90 -23.21 12.28
N GLY A 25 -14.86 -22.71 11.59
CA GLY A 25 -14.55 -23.10 10.22
C GLY A 25 -14.58 -21.99 9.17
N THR A 26 -13.55 -21.15 9.16
CA THR A 26 -12.84 -20.87 7.89
C THR A 26 -11.35 -21.05 8.19
N SER A 27 -10.76 -22.16 7.74
CA SER A 27 -9.31 -22.39 7.81
C SER A 27 -8.53 -21.57 6.78
N SER A 28 -9.19 -20.61 6.12
CA SER A 28 -8.62 -19.72 5.13
C SER A 28 -9.02 -18.29 5.45
N LEU A 29 -8.04 -17.40 5.35
CA LEU A 29 -8.24 -15.97 5.25
C LEU A 29 -8.61 -15.67 3.78
N PRO A 30 -9.61 -14.82 3.50
CA PRO A 30 -9.93 -14.47 2.12
C PRO A 30 -8.77 -13.77 1.42
N SER A 31 -8.66 -13.99 0.12
CA SER A 31 -7.77 -13.19 -0.73
C SER A 31 -8.22 -11.74 -0.78
N LEU A 32 -7.29 -10.82 -1.00
CA LEU A 32 -7.53 -9.39 -1.09
C LEU A 32 -7.25 -8.89 -2.50
N LYS A 33 -8.04 -7.91 -2.93
CA LYS A 33 -7.71 -7.02 -4.02
C LYS A 33 -7.42 -5.65 -3.44
N LEU A 34 -6.21 -5.15 -3.68
CA LEU A 34 -5.77 -3.82 -3.29
C LEU A 34 -5.79 -2.92 -4.52
N GLY A 35 -6.77 -2.02 -4.58
CA GLY A 35 -6.88 -1.04 -5.67
C GLY A 35 -6.05 0.19 -5.37
N PHE A 36 -4.89 0.31 -6.02
CA PHE A 36 -4.01 1.46 -5.90
C PHE A 36 -4.47 2.58 -6.84
N LYS A 37 -4.47 3.80 -6.31
CA LYS A 37 -4.60 5.03 -7.09
C LYS A 37 -3.50 5.99 -6.66
N VAL A 38 -2.52 6.14 -7.52
CA VAL A 38 -1.43 7.11 -7.41
C VAL A 38 -1.96 8.51 -7.72
N HIS A 39 -1.54 9.49 -6.93
CA HIS A 39 -2.01 10.87 -7.04
C HIS A 39 -1.03 11.79 -7.76
N ARG A 40 0.25 11.38 -7.91
CA ARG A 40 1.28 12.11 -8.65
C ARG A 40 1.61 11.41 -9.97
N SER A 41 1.63 12.14 -11.07
CA SER A 41 2.04 11.63 -12.38
C SER A 41 3.47 11.06 -12.37
N THR A 42 4.38 11.64 -11.57
CA THR A 42 5.77 11.14 -11.40
C THR A 42 5.87 9.74 -10.82
N MET A 43 4.81 9.27 -10.17
CA MET A 43 4.78 7.98 -9.50
C MET A 43 3.96 6.96 -10.28
N GLU A 44 3.56 7.28 -11.50
CA GLU A 44 2.93 6.31 -12.39
C GLU A 44 3.86 5.14 -12.66
N VAL A 45 3.29 3.94 -12.63
CA VAL A 45 4.01 2.69 -12.81
C VAL A 45 3.62 2.17 -14.18
N TYR A 46 4.58 2.05 -15.11
CA TYR A 46 4.32 1.76 -16.53
C TYR A 46 3.28 2.69 -17.18
N GLY A 47 3.28 3.97 -16.78
CA GLY A 47 2.36 4.99 -17.33
C GLY A 47 0.90 4.83 -16.88
N THR A 48 0.63 4.07 -15.81
CA THR A 48 -0.68 4.06 -15.16
C THR A 48 -0.60 4.59 -13.73
N SER A 49 -1.61 5.36 -13.35
CA SER A 49 -1.85 5.83 -11.99
C SER A 49 -2.83 4.95 -11.23
N THR A 50 -3.48 3.97 -11.87
CA THR A 50 -4.43 3.06 -11.22
C THR A 50 -4.11 1.63 -11.58
N PHE A 51 -3.99 0.76 -10.58
CA PHE A 51 -3.70 -0.66 -10.77
C PHE A 51 -4.15 -1.47 -9.57
N ASP A 52 -4.33 -2.77 -9.77
CA ASP A 52 -4.78 -3.69 -8.75
C ASP A 52 -3.65 -4.65 -8.36
N VAL A 53 -3.41 -4.79 -7.06
CA VAL A 53 -2.54 -5.82 -6.48
C VAL A 53 -3.42 -6.89 -5.86
N TYR A 54 -3.23 -8.14 -6.28
CA TYR A 54 -3.93 -9.27 -5.70
C TYR A 54 -3.05 -9.93 -4.65
N VAL A 55 -3.62 -10.21 -3.48
CA VAL A 55 -2.89 -10.75 -2.34
C VAL A 55 -3.61 -12.00 -1.84
N LYS A 56 -2.84 -13.07 -1.65
CA LYS A 56 -3.32 -14.33 -1.09
C LYS A 56 -2.62 -14.60 0.24
N PRO A 57 -3.35 -14.67 1.36
CA PRO A 57 -2.77 -15.09 2.63
C PRO A 57 -2.46 -16.59 2.61
N VAL A 58 -1.29 -16.96 3.13
CA VAL A 58 -0.82 -18.35 3.25
C VAL A 58 -0.62 -18.66 4.74
N LEU A 59 -1.43 -19.57 5.27
CA LEU A 59 -1.39 -19.95 6.68
C LEU A 59 -0.38 -21.07 6.91
N SER A 60 0.50 -20.87 7.89
CA SER A 60 1.43 -21.87 8.41
C SER A 60 1.32 -21.94 9.92
N GLY A 61 0.44 -22.82 10.43
CA GLY A 61 0.12 -22.87 11.85
C GLY A 61 -0.53 -21.57 12.36
N SER A 62 0.16 -20.86 13.26
CA SER A 62 -0.29 -19.57 13.80
C SER A 62 0.32 -18.35 13.10
N SER A 63 1.15 -18.56 12.08
CA SER A 63 1.78 -17.50 11.30
C SER A 63 1.16 -17.42 9.91
N VAL A 64 1.16 -16.22 9.35
CA VAL A 64 0.63 -15.93 8.02
C VAL A 64 1.72 -15.23 7.22
N THR A 65 1.93 -15.68 6.00
CA THR A 65 2.68 -14.98 4.94
C THR A 65 1.72 -14.59 3.84
N PHE A 66 2.17 -13.78 2.89
CA PHE A 66 1.31 -13.30 1.80
C PHE A 66 2.00 -13.50 0.47
N ASP A 67 1.32 -14.21 -0.43
CA ASP A 67 1.66 -14.18 -1.84
C ASP A 67 0.99 -12.96 -2.48
N GLY A 68 1.67 -12.33 -3.43
CA GLY A 68 1.22 -11.10 -4.08
C GLY A 68 1.45 -11.14 -5.58
N LYS A 69 0.55 -10.54 -6.35
CA LYS A 69 0.74 -10.33 -7.78
C LYS A 69 0.18 -8.99 -8.23
N VAL A 70 0.96 -8.28 -9.03
CA VAL A 70 0.50 -7.13 -9.83
C VAL A 70 1.01 -7.27 -11.26
N SER A 71 0.20 -6.81 -12.21
CA SER A 71 0.48 -6.89 -13.64
C SER A 71 0.25 -5.54 -14.29
N PHE A 72 1.21 -5.13 -15.13
CA PHE A 72 1.13 -3.91 -15.93
C PHE A 72 1.23 -4.27 -17.41
N GLU A 73 0.47 -3.59 -18.25
CA GLU A 73 0.48 -3.77 -19.70
C GLU A 73 0.99 -2.48 -20.34
N GLN A 74 2.09 -2.56 -21.10
CA GLN A 74 2.63 -1.42 -21.84
C GLN A 74 3.19 -1.90 -23.18
N ASP A 75 2.76 -1.24 -24.27
CA ASP A 75 3.21 -1.52 -25.64
C ASP A 75 3.12 -3.00 -26.08
N GLY A 76 2.07 -3.70 -25.61
CA GLY A 76 1.85 -5.12 -25.91
C GLY A 76 2.76 -6.09 -25.15
N THR A 77 3.45 -5.60 -24.12
CA THR A 77 4.25 -6.38 -23.17
C THR A 77 3.60 -6.34 -21.79
N THR A 78 3.43 -7.52 -21.19
CA THR A 78 2.97 -7.66 -19.80
C THR A 78 4.17 -7.72 -18.86
N TYR A 79 4.14 -6.90 -17.82
CA TYR A 79 5.12 -6.84 -16.74
C TYR A 79 4.47 -7.31 -15.45
N ASN A 80 4.89 -8.47 -14.95
CA ASN A 80 4.36 -9.07 -13.73
C ASN A 80 5.37 -8.93 -12.59
N PHE A 81 4.92 -8.46 -11.44
CA PHE A 81 5.64 -8.59 -10.18
C PHE A 81 4.90 -9.62 -9.35
N VAL A 82 5.62 -10.68 -8.96
CA VAL A 82 5.04 -11.82 -8.25
C VAL A 82 5.87 -12.09 -7.00
N LEU A 83 5.25 -12.00 -5.83
CA LEU A 83 5.77 -12.50 -4.57
C LEU A 83 5.09 -13.84 -4.29
N ILE A 84 5.86 -14.92 -4.24
CA ILE A 84 5.32 -16.25 -3.91
C ILE A 84 6.31 -17.00 -3.03
N ASP A 85 5.81 -17.63 -1.96
CA ASP A 85 6.65 -18.30 -0.95
C ASP A 85 7.76 -17.37 -0.42
N SER A 86 7.43 -16.09 -0.24
CA SER A 86 8.34 -15.00 0.15
C SER A 86 9.48 -14.72 -0.85
N VAL A 87 9.45 -15.24 -2.08
CA VAL A 87 10.45 -14.94 -3.12
C VAL A 87 9.86 -13.99 -4.16
N PRO A 88 10.45 -12.80 -4.37
CA PRO A 88 9.94 -11.84 -5.33
C PRO A 88 10.57 -12.03 -6.72
N TYR A 89 9.72 -12.08 -7.74
CA TYR A 89 10.06 -12.27 -9.13
C TYR A 89 9.51 -11.12 -9.99
N TYR A 90 10.27 -10.79 -11.02
CA TYR A 90 9.84 -9.89 -12.09
C TYR A 90 9.81 -10.69 -13.38
N GLU A 91 8.63 -10.81 -13.98
CA GLU A 91 8.41 -11.54 -15.24
C GLU A 91 7.96 -10.58 -16.32
N VAL A 92 8.59 -10.68 -17.50
CA VAL A 92 8.24 -9.94 -18.70
C VAL A 92 7.74 -10.91 -19.74
N VAL A 93 6.51 -10.68 -20.22
CA VAL A 93 5.83 -11.52 -21.22
C VAL A 93 5.56 -10.67 -22.45
N SER A 94 6.19 -11.02 -23.57
CA SER A 94 6.01 -10.35 -24.86
C SER A 94 5.75 -11.38 -25.95
N GLY A 95 4.49 -11.50 -26.39
CA GLY A 95 4.09 -12.49 -27.39
C GLY A 95 4.33 -13.92 -26.90
N THR A 96 5.35 -14.60 -27.44
CA THR A 96 5.75 -15.95 -27.05
C THR A 96 7.00 -15.99 -26.17
N SER A 97 7.62 -14.84 -25.90
CA SER A 97 8.86 -14.73 -25.14
C SER A 97 8.55 -14.37 -23.68
N ASN A 98 9.00 -15.20 -22.75
CA ASN A 98 8.84 -14.98 -21.31
C ASN A 98 10.22 -15.00 -20.65
N SER A 99 10.61 -13.90 -20.01
CA SER A 99 11.79 -13.84 -19.16
C SER A 99 11.38 -13.61 -17.71
N THR A 100 12.13 -14.18 -16.78
CA THR A 100 11.92 -13.96 -15.34
C THR A 100 13.26 -13.70 -14.67
N THR A 101 13.31 -12.66 -13.84
CA THR A 101 14.47 -12.31 -13.03
C THR A 101 14.09 -12.21 -11.56
N CYS A 102 15.08 -12.34 -10.68
CA CYS A 102 14.89 -12.06 -9.26
C CYS A 102 14.66 -10.55 -9.05
N VAL A 103 13.86 -10.22 -8.05
CA VAL A 103 13.74 -8.84 -7.55
C VAL A 103 14.55 -8.74 -6.25
N PRO A 104 15.34 -7.68 -6.06
CA PRO A 104 16.03 -7.47 -4.78
C PRO A 104 15.03 -7.36 -3.62
N THR A 105 15.32 -8.01 -2.50
CA THR A 105 14.38 -8.14 -1.37
C THR A 105 14.11 -6.81 -0.66
N GLU A 106 15.05 -5.86 -0.74
CA GLU A 106 14.94 -4.49 -0.24
C GLU A 106 13.86 -3.66 -0.96
N ASN A 107 13.41 -4.10 -2.14
CA ASN A 107 12.34 -3.44 -2.88
C ASN A 107 10.94 -3.91 -2.44
N ILE A 108 10.86 -4.86 -1.50
CA ILE A 108 9.60 -5.38 -0.97
C ILE A 108 9.27 -4.68 0.34
N LEU A 109 8.06 -4.12 0.43
CA LEU A 109 7.55 -3.50 1.64
C LEU A 109 7.38 -4.55 2.75
N SER A 110 7.72 -4.16 3.97
CA SER A 110 7.53 -4.99 5.17
C SER A 110 6.04 -5.17 5.47
N VAL A 111 5.50 -6.37 5.23
CA VAL A 111 4.11 -6.68 5.61
C VAL A 111 3.88 -6.58 7.13
N PRO A 112 4.81 -6.99 8.01
CA PRO A 112 4.66 -6.75 9.44
C PRO A 112 4.43 -5.29 9.81
N ASP A 113 5.17 -4.36 9.18
CA ASP A 113 5.02 -2.92 9.45
C ASP A 113 3.67 -2.39 8.93
N ILE A 114 3.20 -2.88 7.77
CA ILE A 114 1.87 -2.54 7.25
C ILE A 114 0.78 -3.03 8.21
N VAL A 115 0.85 -4.30 8.63
CA VAL A 115 -0.13 -4.89 9.57
C VAL A 115 -0.11 -4.15 10.91
N GLN A 116 1.08 -3.78 11.39
CA GLN A 116 1.21 -2.99 12.61
C GLN A 116 0.59 -1.60 12.46
N ALA A 117 0.85 -0.89 11.35
CA ALA A 117 0.26 0.43 11.09
C ALA A 117 -1.28 0.36 11.04
N LEU A 118 -1.85 -0.68 10.42
CA LEU A 118 -3.30 -0.88 10.40
C LEU A 118 -3.85 -1.21 11.79
N ALA A 119 -3.16 -2.06 12.56
CA ALA A 119 -3.55 -2.42 13.92
C ALA A 119 -3.44 -1.26 14.91
N SER A 120 -2.49 -0.34 14.71
CA SER A 120 -2.30 0.85 15.55
C SER A 120 -3.21 2.02 15.19
N ALA A 121 -4.00 1.92 14.12
CA ALA A 121 -4.85 3.00 13.66
C ALA A 121 -5.87 3.43 14.73
N THR A 122 -6.01 4.74 14.94
CA THR A 122 -6.85 5.35 15.97
C THR A 122 -7.99 6.16 15.38
N ALA A 123 -9.16 6.13 16.01
CA ALA A 123 -10.32 6.93 15.57
C ALA A 123 -10.09 8.43 15.71
N VAL A 124 -10.56 9.18 14.70
CA VAL A 124 -10.50 10.64 14.63
C VAL A 124 -11.86 11.20 14.21
N SER A 125 -12.21 12.37 14.73
CA SER A 125 -13.53 12.97 14.45
C SER A 125 -13.64 13.57 13.05
N SER A 126 -12.51 13.98 12.46
CA SER A 126 -12.45 14.63 11.15
C SER A 126 -11.05 14.53 10.53
N VAL A 127 -10.99 14.73 9.22
CA VAL A 127 -9.75 14.85 8.45
C VAL A 127 -9.69 16.23 7.81
N ASN A 128 -8.62 16.97 8.10
CA ASN A 128 -8.29 18.24 7.46
C ASN A 128 -7.44 17.95 6.23
N THR A 129 -8.00 18.17 5.05
CA THR A 129 -7.32 17.94 3.78
C THR A 129 -7.97 18.72 2.64
N ASP A 130 -7.17 19.03 1.62
CA ASP A 130 -7.64 19.55 0.33
C ASP A 130 -7.85 18.44 -0.71
N GLN A 131 -7.62 17.18 -0.32
CA GLN A 131 -7.92 16.03 -1.17
C GLN A 131 -9.42 15.78 -1.26
N ASP A 132 -9.89 15.32 -2.43
CA ASP A 132 -11.26 14.86 -2.64
C ASP A 132 -11.44 13.44 -2.08
N ILE A 133 -11.61 13.35 -0.76
CA ILE A 133 -11.85 12.10 -0.03
C ILE A 133 -13.18 12.15 0.70
N SER A 134 -13.82 11.00 0.87
CA SER A 134 -15.07 10.91 1.62
C SER A 134 -15.14 9.62 2.43
N CYS A 135 -15.79 9.70 3.60
CA CYS A 135 -16.09 8.54 4.42
C CYS A 135 -17.56 8.55 4.83
N THR A 136 -18.42 8.52 3.83
CA THR A 136 -19.87 8.58 4.01
C THR A 136 -20.34 7.39 4.85
N ASN A 137 -20.92 7.67 6.02
CA ASN A 137 -21.40 6.69 7.01
C ASN A 137 -20.32 5.71 7.53
N GLY A 138 -19.05 6.05 7.37
CA GLY A 138 -17.92 5.27 7.89
C GLY A 138 -17.31 5.90 9.14
N THR A 139 -16.21 5.31 9.61
CA THR A 139 -15.38 5.86 10.70
C THR A 139 -14.02 6.23 10.13
N TRP A 140 -13.56 7.43 10.47
CA TRP A 140 -12.19 7.84 10.18
C TRP A 140 -11.23 7.26 11.21
N LEU A 141 -10.16 6.65 10.72
CA LEU A 141 -9.00 6.27 11.51
C LEU A 141 -7.77 6.99 10.97
N SER A 142 -6.78 7.24 11.81
CA SER A 142 -5.48 7.77 11.41
C SER A 142 -4.37 6.81 11.84
N THR A 143 -3.34 6.72 11.02
CA THR A 143 -2.13 5.95 11.32
C THR A 143 -0.90 6.58 10.64
N THR A 144 0.26 6.00 10.90
CA THR A 144 1.52 6.37 10.27
C THR A 144 2.18 5.10 9.73
N PHE A 145 2.71 5.18 8.51
CA PHE A 145 3.49 4.11 7.90
C PHE A 145 4.70 4.72 7.20
N ALA A 146 5.87 4.12 7.40
CA ALA A 146 7.15 4.61 6.86
C ALA A 146 7.44 6.11 7.16
N GLY A 147 6.91 6.64 8.27
CA GLY A 147 7.06 8.05 8.66
C GLY A 147 5.99 8.99 8.09
N GLU A 148 5.15 8.50 7.16
CA GLU A 148 4.13 9.30 6.49
C GLU A 148 2.73 9.11 7.11
N PRO A 149 1.92 10.19 7.19
CA PRO A 149 0.57 10.12 7.73
C PRO A 149 -0.41 9.51 6.73
N TYR A 150 -1.27 8.61 7.21
CA TYR A 150 -2.37 8.05 6.47
C TYR A 150 -3.68 8.16 7.25
N VAL A 151 -4.79 8.24 6.53
CA VAL A 151 -6.13 8.14 7.09
C VAL A 151 -6.90 7.00 6.43
N LEU A 152 -7.72 6.30 7.20
CA LEU A 152 -8.51 5.18 6.73
C LEU A 152 -9.99 5.51 6.88
N CYS A 153 -10.79 5.11 5.90
CA CYS A 153 -12.24 5.09 5.99
C CYS A 153 -12.73 3.66 6.04
N THR A 154 -13.31 3.24 7.17
CA THR A 154 -14.05 1.97 7.25
C THR A 154 -15.38 2.14 6.54
N GLY A 155 -15.66 1.39 5.47
CA GLY A 155 -16.87 1.57 4.67
C GLY A 155 -18.18 1.47 5.47
N ALA A 156 -19.25 2.07 4.94
CA ALA A 156 -20.57 2.10 5.59
C ALA A 156 -21.25 0.74 5.74
N LYS A 157 -20.86 -0.24 4.91
CA LYS A 157 -21.48 -1.56 4.90
C LYS A 157 -20.90 -2.40 6.03
N THR A 158 -21.63 -2.46 7.13
CA THR A 158 -21.36 -3.43 8.20
C THR A 158 -21.29 -4.84 7.62
N GLY A 159 -20.11 -5.46 7.70
CA GLY A 159 -19.88 -6.84 7.26
C GLY A 159 -19.20 -7.04 5.91
N SER A 160 -18.95 -5.99 5.10
CA SER A 160 -18.11 -6.16 3.89
C SER A 160 -16.62 -6.25 4.22
N GLY A 161 -16.19 -5.63 5.33
CA GLY A 161 -14.78 -5.55 5.70
C GLY A 161 -14.00 -4.52 4.90
N ASP A 162 -14.45 -4.17 3.69
CA ASP A 162 -13.80 -3.22 2.79
C ASP A 162 -13.54 -1.85 3.45
N PHE A 163 -12.34 -1.32 3.22
CA PHE A 163 -11.94 0.00 3.68
C PHE A 163 -10.98 0.64 2.68
N THR A 164 -10.88 1.96 2.73
CA THR A 164 -9.95 2.72 1.88
C THR A 164 -8.94 3.42 2.76
N VAL A 165 -7.67 3.35 2.38
CA VAL A 165 -6.56 4.09 2.97
C VAL A 165 -6.20 5.24 2.04
N TYR A 166 -6.06 6.43 2.58
CA TYR A 166 -5.65 7.65 1.87
C TYR A 166 -4.33 8.14 2.45
N GLY A 167 -3.34 8.31 1.57
CA GLY A 167 -2.07 8.98 1.83
C GLY A 167 -1.96 10.25 1.01
N GLU A 168 -0.88 10.99 1.18
CA GLU A 168 -0.59 12.17 0.35
C GLU A 168 -0.46 11.78 -1.12
N ASP A 169 0.32 10.73 -1.41
CA ASP A 169 0.75 10.39 -2.77
C ASP A 169 -0.04 9.27 -3.42
N LEU A 170 -0.75 8.48 -2.63
CA LEU A 170 -1.55 7.36 -3.11
C LEU A 170 -2.71 7.06 -2.18
N SER A 171 -3.72 6.41 -2.73
CA SER A 171 -4.80 5.77 -1.98
C SER A 171 -4.87 4.29 -2.33
N VAL A 172 -5.29 3.46 -1.36
CA VAL A 172 -5.44 2.01 -1.54
C VAL A 172 -6.81 1.58 -1.05
N SER A 173 -7.64 1.02 -1.92
CA SER A 173 -8.89 0.38 -1.53
C SER A 173 -8.66 -1.11 -1.26
N PHE A 174 -9.12 -1.58 -0.10
CA PHE A 174 -9.05 -2.99 0.29
C PHE A 174 -10.41 -3.64 0.02
N GLU A 175 -10.41 -4.66 -0.84
CA GLU A 175 -11.58 -5.46 -1.17
C GLU A 175 -11.32 -6.92 -0.82
N TYR A 176 -12.23 -7.54 -0.07
CA TYR A 176 -12.19 -8.97 0.25
C TYR A 176 -12.83 -9.78 -0.86
N LEU A 177 -12.07 -10.68 -1.47
CA LEU A 177 -12.55 -11.48 -2.58
C LEU A 177 -13.36 -12.68 -2.08
N SER A 178 -14.46 -12.97 -2.76
CA SER A 178 -15.30 -14.14 -2.48
C SER A 178 -14.66 -15.47 -2.88
N GLU A 179 -13.68 -15.42 -3.80
CA GLU A 179 -12.92 -16.55 -4.29
C GLU A 179 -11.43 -16.29 -4.10
N ASP A 180 -10.68 -17.36 -3.82
CA ASP A 180 -9.24 -17.26 -3.64
C ASP A 180 -8.53 -16.99 -4.96
N VAL A 181 -7.63 -16.00 -4.96
CA VAL A 181 -6.79 -15.73 -6.12
C VAL A 181 -5.73 -16.82 -6.23
N THR A 182 -5.53 -17.29 -7.45
CA THR A 182 -4.43 -18.20 -7.75
C THR A 182 -3.20 -17.38 -8.17
N ILE A 183 -2.19 -17.38 -7.31
CA ILE A 183 -0.87 -16.80 -7.58
C ILE A 183 0.09 -17.97 -7.81
N THR A 184 0.82 -17.94 -8.93
CA THR A 184 1.69 -19.04 -9.37
C THR A 184 3.08 -18.53 -9.64
N LYS A 185 4.08 -19.32 -9.24
CA LYS A 185 5.48 -19.06 -9.57
C LYS A 185 5.68 -19.04 -11.10
N PRO A 186 6.40 -18.04 -11.66
CA PRO A 186 6.70 -18.01 -13.09
C PRO A 186 7.44 -19.27 -13.55
N THR A 187 7.11 -19.79 -14.73
CA THR A 187 7.65 -21.05 -15.25
C THR A 187 9.17 -21.03 -15.42
N ASN A 188 9.73 -19.88 -15.81
CA ASN A 188 11.16 -19.68 -16.07
C ASN A 188 11.88 -19.01 -14.88
N ALA A 189 11.29 -19.08 -13.68
CA ALA A 189 11.85 -18.44 -12.49
C ALA A 189 13.22 -19.02 -12.10
N PRO A 190 14.25 -18.19 -11.86
CA PRO A 190 15.53 -18.65 -11.34
C PRO A 190 15.38 -19.36 -9.99
N SER A 191 16.26 -20.32 -9.73
CA SER A 191 16.25 -21.11 -8.48
C SER A 191 17.02 -20.47 -7.33
N ASP A 192 17.83 -19.47 -7.62
CA ASP A 192 18.79 -18.80 -6.74
C ASP A 192 18.32 -17.43 -6.24
N CYS A 193 17.04 -17.08 -6.48
CA CYS A 193 16.47 -15.84 -5.95
C CYS A 193 16.36 -15.88 -4.41
N GLU A 194 16.70 -14.76 -3.78
CA GLU A 194 16.62 -14.59 -2.33
C GLU A 194 15.17 -14.45 -1.86
N ALA A 195 14.87 -15.04 -0.70
CA ALA A 195 13.58 -14.88 -0.05
C ALA A 195 13.60 -13.69 0.91
N VAL A 196 12.51 -12.94 0.96
CA VAL A 196 12.27 -11.91 1.97
C VAL A 196 12.25 -12.58 3.34
N THR A 197 13.04 -12.05 4.27
CA THR A 197 13.11 -12.57 5.64
C THR A 197 12.25 -11.73 6.58
N GLY A 198 11.63 -12.38 7.57
CA GLY A 198 10.81 -11.68 8.57
C GLY A 198 9.44 -11.22 8.08
N ASP A 199 9.01 -11.58 6.87
CA ASP A 199 7.73 -11.17 6.26
C ASP A 199 6.49 -11.93 6.82
N SER A 200 6.63 -12.57 7.96
CA SER A 200 5.54 -13.35 8.56
C SER A 200 4.93 -12.61 9.74
N VAL A 201 3.60 -12.65 9.82
CA VAL A 201 2.82 -12.03 10.89
C VAL A 201 2.04 -13.08 11.67
N ALA A 202 1.74 -12.78 12.93
CA ALA A 202 0.88 -13.65 13.73
C ALA A 202 -0.56 -13.59 13.23
N LEU A 203 -1.26 -14.72 13.17
CA LEU A 203 -2.68 -14.75 12.81
C LEU A 203 -3.54 -13.85 13.73
N SER A 204 -3.14 -13.72 15.01
CA SER A 204 -3.80 -12.85 15.98
C SER A 204 -3.64 -11.35 15.70
N SER A 205 -2.56 -10.91 15.03
CA SER A 205 -2.37 -9.49 14.68
C SER A 205 -3.22 -9.06 13.49
N LEU A 206 -3.76 -10.01 12.74
CA LEU A 206 -4.63 -9.76 11.58
C LEU A 206 -6.09 -9.47 11.95
N GLY A 207 -6.43 -9.43 13.24
CA GLY A 207 -7.79 -9.24 13.71
C GLY A 207 -8.46 -7.94 13.26
N GLN A 208 -7.69 -6.86 13.10
CA GLN A 208 -8.22 -5.57 12.63
C GLN A 208 -8.35 -5.51 11.10
N LEU A 209 -7.50 -6.25 10.37
CA LEU A 209 -7.59 -6.38 8.93
C LEU A 209 -8.80 -7.26 8.59
N TYR A 210 -8.76 -8.54 8.95
CA TYR A 210 -9.79 -9.52 8.57
C TYR A 210 -11.03 -9.55 9.48
N GLY A 211 -11.17 -8.62 10.42
CA GLY A 211 -12.27 -8.63 11.39
C GLY A 211 -12.25 -9.82 12.35
N ILE A 212 -11.12 -10.54 12.49
CA ILE A 212 -10.92 -11.66 13.42
C ILE A 212 -10.73 -11.09 14.82
N THR A 213 -11.80 -10.54 15.38
CA THR A 213 -11.82 -10.14 16.78
C THR A 213 -12.16 -11.36 17.61
N THR A 214 -11.22 -11.77 18.47
CA THR A 214 -11.55 -12.64 19.60
C THR A 214 -12.46 -11.84 20.52
N SER A 215 -13.74 -12.24 20.57
CA SER A 215 -14.75 -11.70 21.45
C SER A 215 -14.20 -11.58 22.88
N GLY A 216 -13.98 -10.35 23.36
CA GLY A 216 -13.53 -10.13 24.73
C GLY A 216 -13.17 -8.68 25.07
N SER A 217 -12.55 -7.95 24.15
CA SER A 217 -12.22 -6.54 24.39
C SER A 217 -13.27 -5.64 23.73
N ARG A 218 -14.32 -5.27 24.49
CA ARG A 218 -15.01 -4.01 24.20
C ARG A 218 -13.94 -2.94 24.31
N ARG A 219 -13.47 -2.41 23.16
CA ARG A 219 -12.66 -1.19 23.17
C ARG A 219 -13.49 -0.17 23.95
N VAL A 220 -13.00 0.22 25.12
CA VAL A 220 -13.31 1.54 25.65
C VAL A 220 -12.88 2.47 24.51
N LEU A 221 -13.85 3.17 23.90
CA LEU A 221 -13.54 4.18 22.90
C LEU A 221 -12.53 5.11 23.56
N LYS A 222 -11.27 5.00 23.15
CA LYS A 222 -10.27 6.00 23.46
C LYS A 222 -10.86 7.27 22.87
N GLU A 223 -10.95 8.32 23.69
CA GLU A 223 -11.50 9.62 23.30
C GLU A 223 -11.06 9.94 21.87
N GLU A 224 -12.00 10.25 20.97
CA GLU A 224 -11.67 10.58 19.59
C GLU A 224 -10.57 11.63 19.65
N ALA A 225 -9.40 11.30 19.10
CA ALA A 225 -8.40 12.31 18.89
C ALA A 225 -9.03 13.39 17.98
N GLY A 226 -8.55 14.63 18.09
CA GLY A 226 -9.05 15.74 17.27
C GLY A 226 -8.88 15.51 15.76
N ALA A 227 -8.83 16.58 14.99
CA ALA A 227 -8.69 16.43 13.54
C ALA A 227 -7.33 15.80 13.16
N ALA A 228 -7.35 14.77 12.29
CA ALA A 228 -6.17 14.32 11.58
C ALA A 228 -5.86 15.30 10.43
N HIS A 229 -4.59 15.44 10.04
CA HIS A 229 -4.20 16.18 8.86
C HIS A 229 -3.70 15.22 7.79
N LEU A 230 -4.18 15.38 6.55
CA LEU A 230 -3.69 14.68 5.39
C LEU A 230 -3.30 15.71 4.32
N ALA A 231 -2.02 15.76 3.99
CA ALA A 231 -1.51 16.63 2.93
C ALA A 231 -2.04 16.22 1.56
N SER A 232 -2.05 17.12 0.59
CA SER A 232 -2.46 16.85 -0.79
C SER A 232 -1.25 16.58 -1.67
N SER A 233 -1.37 15.65 -2.62
CA SER A 233 -0.34 15.43 -3.65
C SER A 233 -0.07 16.65 -4.55
N LYS A 234 -0.95 17.65 -4.50
CA LYS A 234 -0.81 18.89 -5.26
C LYS A 234 0.17 19.81 -4.55
N CYS A 235 1.39 19.85 -5.06
CA CYS A 235 2.35 20.88 -4.69
C CYS A 235 2.08 22.16 -5.48
N ALA A 236 1.85 23.27 -4.77
CA ALA A 236 1.85 24.61 -5.35
C ALA A 236 2.97 25.43 -4.72
N CYS A 237 3.52 26.39 -5.48
CA CYS A 237 4.45 27.31 -4.87
C CYS A 237 3.74 28.19 -3.83
N GLN A 238 4.20 28.14 -2.59
CA GLN A 238 3.65 29.00 -1.52
C GLN A 238 3.99 30.48 -1.73
N GLY A 239 4.97 30.79 -2.60
CA GLY A 239 5.38 32.15 -2.93
C GLY A 239 5.24 32.46 -4.42
N THR A 240 5.68 33.65 -4.81
CA THR A 240 5.77 34.03 -6.22
C THR A 240 6.82 33.17 -6.93
N PRO A 241 6.45 32.44 -8.01
CA PRO A 241 7.41 31.69 -8.80
C PRO A 241 8.55 32.56 -9.30
N ARG A 242 9.78 32.01 -9.36
CA ARG A 242 10.99 32.72 -9.76
C ARG A 242 11.70 32.05 -10.92
N PRO A 243 12.52 32.77 -11.71
CA PRO A 243 13.40 32.14 -12.68
C PRO A 243 14.30 31.13 -11.98
N CYS A 244 14.33 29.90 -12.49
CA CYS A 244 15.15 28.82 -11.95
C CYS A 244 16.31 28.53 -12.89
N LEU A 245 17.50 28.38 -12.30
CA LEU A 245 18.72 27.95 -12.99
C LEU A 245 19.19 26.66 -12.33
N PHE A 246 19.19 25.57 -13.09
CA PHE A 246 19.63 24.25 -12.66
C PHE A 246 21.07 24.02 -13.09
N PHE A 247 21.89 23.43 -12.22
CA PHE A 247 23.30 23.20 -12.50
C PHE A 247 23.55 21.70 -12.64
N HIS A 248 24.13 21.29 -13.76
CA HIS A 248 24.67 19.96 -13.94
C HIS A 248 26.15 20.05 -14.29
N GLY A 249 26.95 19.17 -13.71
CA GLY A 249 28.38 19.10 -14.03
C GLY A 249 29.02 17.75 -13.77
N MET A 250 28.33 16.84 -13.06
CA MET A 250 28.83 15.48 -12.81
C MET A 250 29.10 14.79 -14.15
N ASP A 251 30.34 14.33 -14.35
CA ASP A 251 30.82 13.67 -15.57
C ASP A 251 30.74 14.51 -16.86
N VAL A 252 30.65 15.84 -16.73
CA VAL A 252 30.68 16.78 -17.85
C VAL A 252 32.12 17.22 -18.10
N ALA A 253 32.62 16.92 -19.30
CA ALA A 253 33.98 17.25 -19.75
C ALA A 253 34.08 18.53 -20.61
N ALA A 254 32.96 19.24 -20.80
CA ALA A 254 32.94 20.50 -21.55
C ALA A 254 31.82 21.42 -21.07
N ASP A 255 32.11 22.71 -20.95
CA ASP A 255 31.09 23.70 -20.61
C ASP A 255 30.06 23.79 -21.74
N GLY A 256 28.80 23.56 -21.40
CA GLY A 256 27.67 23.68 -22.33
C GLY A 256 26.98 25.04 -22.29
N GLY A 257 27.40 25.92 -21.38
CA GLY A 257 26.77 27.22 -21.16
C GLY A 257 25.38 27.09 -20.54
N ILE A 258 24.53 28.10 -20.77
CA ILE A 258 23.14 28.12 -20.31
C ILE A 258 22.22 27.75 -21.46
N VAL A 259 21.41 26.73 -21.28
CA VAL A 259 20.45 26.22 -22.27
C VAL A 259 19.02 26.17 -21.70
N ASP A 260 18.02 26.17 -22.57
CA ASP A 260 16.60 26.13 -22.17
C ASP A 260 16.08 24.70 -21.92
N ASP A 261 16.80 23.68 -22.37
CA ASP A 261 16.43 22.27 -22.22
C ASP A 261 17.66 21.39 -22.01
N TYR A 262 17.56 20.43 -21.11
CA TYR A 262 18.65 19.51 -20.82
C TYR A 262 18.14 18.19 -20.26
N SER A 263 18.27 17.11 -21.05
CA SER A 263 17.67 15.81 -20.79
C SER A 263 18.09 15.14 -19.49
N PHE A 264 19.25 15.52 -18.93
CA PHE A 264 19.72 15.02 -17.63
C PHE A 264 18.68 15.21 -16.51
N PHE A 265 17.91 16.30 -16.55
CA PHE A 265 16.89 16.59 -15.55
C PHE A 265 15.50 16.03 -15.86
N GLY A 266 15.34 15.30 -16.97
CA GLY A 266 14.05 14.74 -17.40
C GLY A 266 12.95 15.80 -17.41
N ASP A 267 11.81 15.47 -16.82
CA ASP A 267 10.60 16.29 -16.84
C ASP A 267 10.55 17.33 -15.71
N ILE A 268 11.69 17.84 -15.24
CA ILE A 268 11.74 18.81 -14.12
C ILE A 268 10.85 20.04 -14.33
N LYS A 269 10.59 20.39 -15.59
CA LYS A 269 9.69 21.49 -15.99
C LYS A 269 8.25 21.30 -15.50
N GLU A 270 7.82 20.05 -15.35
CA GLU A 270 6.49 19.70 -14.88
C GLU A 270 6.44 19.62 -13.34
N HIS A 271 7.60 19.61 -12.67
CA HIS A 271 7.74 19.23 -11.26
C HIS A 271 8.34 20.30 -10.36
N ALA A 272 8.68 21.48 -10.91
CA ALA A 272 9.14 22.62 -10.13
C ALA A 272 8.11 23.77 -10.15
N PRO A 273 7.00 23.67 -9.39
CA PRO A 273 5.90 24.65 -9.42
C PRO A 273 6.30 26.05 -8.94
N CYS A 274 7.47 26.18 -8.29
CA CYS A 274 8.06 27.46 -7.90
C CYS A 274 8.91 28.12 -8.99
N CYS A 275 9.04 27.52 -10.17
CA CYS A 275 9.82 28.06 -11.27
C CYS A 275 8.92 28.79 -12.27
N SER A 276 9.22 30.05 -12.55
CA SER A 276 8.56 30.82 -13.62
C SER A 276 9.21 30.62 -14.99
N SER A 277 10.47 30.19 -15.00
CA SER A 277 11.25 29.85 -16.20
C SER A 277 12.33 28.85 -15.84
N PHE A 278 12.82 28.12 -16.84
CA PHE A 278 13.78 27.04 -16.66
C PHE A 278 15.00 27.30 -17.54
N GLN A 279 16.17 27.29 -16.91
CA GLN A 279 17.46 27.34 -17.57
C GLN A 279 18.40 26.31 -16.94
N PHE A 280 19.33 25.80 -17.72
CA PHE A 280 20.28 24.76 -17.30
C PHE A 280 21.70 25.22 -17.60
N ALA A 281 22.51 25.37 -16.56
CA ALA A 281 23.94 25.62 -16.66
C ALA A 281 24.70 24.29 -16.66
N ILE A 282 25.43 24.03 -17.73
CA ILE A 282 26.24 22.82 -17.92
C ILE A 282 27.70 23.17 -17.68
N LEU A 283 28.27 22.66 -16.58
CA LEU A 283 29.60 23.00 -16.09
C LEU A 283 30.60 21.87 -16.32
N ASN A 284 31.77 22.17 -16.86
CA ASN A 284 32.88 21.22 -16.94
C ASN A 284 33.50 20.98 -15.56
N THR A 285 33.03 19.95 -14.85
CA THR A 285 33.61 19.60 -13.54
C THR A 285 34.66 18.48 -13.61
N VAL A 286 34.88 17.88 -14.78
CA VAL A 286 35.98 16.92 -15.01
C VAL A 286 37.32 17.63 -15.04
N ASP A 287 37.44 18.73 -15.79
CA ASP A 287 38.67 19.52 -15.87
C ASP A 287 38.73 20.59 -14.78
N TYR A 288 37.58 21.12 -14.37
CA TYR A 288 37.46 22.20 -13.39
C TYR A 288 36.55 21.80 -12.23
N ALA A 289 37.04 20.88 -11.39
CA ALA A 289 36.36 20.47 -10.18
C ALA A 289 36.03 21.68 -9.25
N TRP A 290 35.06 21.51 -8.35
CA TRP A 290 34.57 22.58 -7.45
C TRP A 290 35.64 23.23 -6.56
N TYR A 291 36.76 22.54 -6.32
CA TYR A 291 37.90 23.03 -5.55
C TYR A 291 39.01 23.65 -6.42
N ASN A 292 38.79 23.81 -7.73
CA ASN A 292 39.77 24.40 -8.63
C ASN A 292 39.98 25.89 -8.29
N GLU A 293 41.20 26.26 -7.93
CA GLU A 293 41.58 27.62 -7.53
C GLU A 293 41.30 28.66 -8.62
N THR A 294 41.26 28.24 -9.89
CA THR A 294 40.95 29.13 -11.03
C THR A 294 39.48 29.58 -11.03
N LEU A 295 38.58 28.81 -10.40
CA LEU A 295 37.15 29.11 -10.30
C LEU A 295 36.80 29.91 -9.02
N GLN A 296 37.63 29.86 -7.98
CA GLN A 296 37.38 30.49 -6.68
C GLN A 296 37.98 31.91 -6.62
N GLN A 297 37.39 32.85 -7.36
CA GLN A 297 37.73 34.28 -7.30
C GLN A 297 37.02 35.03 -6.17
#